data_AF-A0A1V6C7Q7-F1
#
_entry.id   AF-A0A1V6C7Q7-F1
#
_cell.length_a   1.000
_cell.length_b   1.000
_cell.length_c   1.000
_cell.angle_alpha   90.00
_cell.angle_beta   90.00
_cell.angle_gamma   90.00
#
_symmetry.space_group_name_H-M   'P 1'
#
loop_
_entity.id
_entity.type
_entity.pdbx_description
1 polymer ?
#
loop_
_entity_poly.entity_id
_entity_poly.type
_entity_poly.pdbx_seq_one_letter_code
_entity_poly.pdbx_strand_id
1 'polypeptide(L)'
;MKKLQNILLVVIIGLTLISCGKTTLDKTYEGPYFNISHPGSWKAEEGQSLTTISGDGVGIMIESVPNEQIKANDIAEIKTYSDQLLKELGGSEDFNLSTEEKEINGLKGVWLSAKSKKEEKGGFMFITAVDKAVLMVGVGAEVEGQEKLDLAKMAIESFKITKPDYFTKKEPVKKDTETTPKTEETKFGQPFVAGKITITPLESWTPKYEELIGRITFTNPSNRTFSIVILDRQGMKKGDYAKSLKEGLKQSANLKVKESAEKIGEIEYDRIDFLAMDDRIVVTDLVGEKNNIMIVVMIQDGFSDDIKKMLGTIKTN
;
A
#
# COMPACT_ATOMS: atom_id res chain seq x y z
N MET A 1 -58.28 33.73 -28.59
CA MET A 1 -57.79 32.99 -27.41
C MET A 1 -56.87 31.84 -27.83
N LYS A 2 -55.62 32.15 -28.24
CA LYS A 2 -54.62 31.16 -28.70
C LYS A 2 -53.20 31.58 -28.28
N LYS A 3 -53.02 32.07 -27.04
CA LYS A 3 -51.73 32.63 -26.59
C LYS A 3 -51.36 32.32 -25.13
N LEU A 4 -51.84 31.20 -24.56
CA LEU A 4 -51.46 30.82 -23.20
C LEU A 4 -50.92 29.39 -23.02
N GLN A 5 -50.67 28.63 -24.09
CA GLN A 5 -50.08 27.29 -23.97
C GLN A 5 -48.59 27.21 -24.34
N ASN A 6 -47.97 28.31 -24.79
CA ASN A 6 -46.54 28.32 -25.14
C ASN A 6 -45.61 28.95 -24.09
N ILE A 7 -46.11 29.24 -22.88
CA ILE A 7 -45.27 29.81 -21.80
C ILE A 7 -44.78 28.72 -20.81
N LEU A 8 -45.29 27.49 -20.89
CA LEU A 8 -44.83 26.41 -20.01
C LEU A 8 -43.60 25.65 -20.54
N LEU A 9 -43.16 25.88 -21.78
CA LEU A 9 -42.05 25.13 -22.39
C LEU A 9 -40.70 25.89 -22.41
N VAL A 10 -40.66 27.16 -21.97
CA VAL A 10 -39.44 27.98 -22.02
C VAL A 10 -38.84 28.26 -20.63
N VAL A 11 -39.51 27.84 -19.55
CA VAL A 11 -38.96 27.92 -18.18
C VAL A 11 -38.17 26.66 -17.78
N ILE A 12 -38.20 25.58 -18.57
CA ILE A 12 -37.46 24.33 -18.27
C ILE A 12 -36.12 24.21 -19.03
N ILE A 13 -35.80 25.14 -19.94
CA ILE A 13 -34.55 25.08 -20.75
C ILE A 13 -33.53 26.16 -20.33
N GLY A 14 -33.79 26.91 -19.25
CA GLY A 14 -32.97 28.05 -18.82
C GLY A 14 -32.20 27.88 -17.50
N LEU A 15 -31.95 26.66 -17.02
CA LEU A 15 -31.24 26.40 -15.75
C LEU A 15 -30.18 25.29 -15.83
N THR A 16 -29.62 25.02 -17.01
CA THR A 16 -28.52 24.06 -17.19
C THR A 16 -27.20 24.69 -17.66
N LEU A 17 -27.03 26.01 -17.50
CA LEU A 17 -25.79 26.71 -17.90
C LEU A 17 -25.20 27.63 -16.83
N ILE A 18 -25.36 27.27 -15.56
CA ILE A 18 -24.41 27.64 -14.49
C ILE A 18 -24.19 26.40 -13.62
N SER A 19 -23.62 25.34 -14.19
CA SER A 19 -22.93 24.37 -13.34
C SER A 19 -21.51 24.90 -13.17
N CYS A 20 -21.25 25.55 -12.03
CA CYS A 20 -20.00 25.29 -11.33
C CYS A 20 -19.80 23.77 -11.39
N GLY A 21 -18.73 23.31 -12.04
CA GLY A 21 -18.52 21.90 -12.32
C GLY A 21 -18.57 21.12 -11.03
N LYS A 22 -19.68 20.41 -10.78
CA LYS A 22 -19.78 19.53 -9.62
C LYS A 22 -18.79 18.40 -9.85
N THR A 23 -17.88 18.25 -8.91
CA THR A 23 -16.99 17.11 -8.78
C THR A 23 -17.85 15.86 -8.56
N THR A 24 -18.16 15.11 -9.63
CA THR A 24 -19.08 13.97 -9.59
C THR A 24 -18.32 12.65 -9.57
N LEU A 25 -18.73 11.73 -8.70
CA LEU A 25 -18.35 10.33 -8.75
C LEU A 25 -19.27 9.61 -9.75
N ASP A 26 -18.83 9.48 -11.01
CA ASP A 26 -19.64 9.00 -12.14
C ASP A 26 -19.30 7.56 -12.57
N LYS A 27 -18.30 6.92 -11.94
CA LYS A 27 -18.02 5.48 -12.07
C LYS A 27 -18.03 4.78 -10.73
N THR A 28 -18.27 3.48 -10.76
CA THR A 28 -18.14 2.59 -9.61
C THR A 28 -17.19 1.45 -9.99
N TYR A 29 -16.16 1.26 -9.18
CA TYR A 29 -15.31 0.09 -9.24
C TYR A 29 -15.97 -1.04 -8.43
N GLU A 30 -16.18 -2.18 -9.08
CA GLU A 30 -16.73 -3.39 -8.47
C GLU A 30 -15.59 -4.36 -8.19
N GLY A 31 -15.08 -4.34 -6.96
CA GLY A 31 -14.03 -5.23 -6.48
C GLY A 31 -14.55 -6.60 -6.04
N PRO A 32 -13.64 -7.50 -5.62
CA PRO A 32 -13.98 -8.88 -5.30
C PRO A 32 -14.95 -9.01 -4.11
N TYR A 33 -14.87 -8.10 -3.14
CA TYR A 33 -15.68 -8.09 -1.91
C TYR A 33 -16.19 -6.69 -1.51
N PHE A 34 -15.91 -5.67 -2.31
CA PHE A 34 -16.28 -4.29 -2.05
C PHE A 34 -16.61 -3.57 -3.35
N ASN A 35 -17.25 -2.41 -3.24
CA ASN A 35 -17.30 -1.43 -4.31
C ASN A 35 -17.03 -0.02 -3.80
N ILE A 36 -16.65 0.86 -4.70
CA ILE A 36 -16.32 2.25 -4.40
C ILE A 36 -16.55 3.11 -5.64
N SER A 37 -17.19 4.26 -5.46
CA SER A 37 -17.44 5.22 -6.53
C SER A 37 -16.29 6.21 -6.65
N HIS A 38 -15.95 6.56 -7.89
CA HIS A 38 -14.84 7.44 -8.23
C HIS A 38 -15.14 8.26 -9.49
N PRO A 39 -14.42 9.36 -9.74
CA PRO A 39 -14.49 10.09 -10.99
C PRO A 39 -14.11 9.21 -12.19
N GLY A 40 -14.79 9.41 -13.32
CA GLY A 40 -14.64 8.61 -14.52
C GLY A 40 -13.28 8.76 -15.20
N SER A 41 -12.58 9.85 -14.92
CA SER A 41 -11.19 10.12 -15.30
C SER A 41 -10.17 9.28 -14.53
N TRP A 42 -10.54 8.76 -13.36
CA TRP A 42 -9.63 8.00 -12.50
C TRP A 42 -9.54 6.55 -12.97
N LYS A 43 -8.35 5.97 -12.80
CA LYS A 43 -8.05 4.58 -13.15
C LYS A 43 -8.06 3.74 -11.90
N ALA A 44 -8.78 2.62 -11.95
CA ALA A 44 -8.74 1.59 -10.94
C ALA A 44 -7.79 0.46 -11.38
N GLU A 45 -6.93 0.02 -10.47
CA GLU A 45 -6.00 -1.10 -10.68
C GLU A 45 -6.12 -2.07 -9.50
N GLU A 46 -6.34 -3.35 -9.80
CA GLU A 46 -6.47 -4.42 -8.81
C GLU A 46 -5.15 -5.20 -8.68
N GLY A 47 -4.57 -5.19 -7.49
CA GLY A 47 -3.52 -6.12 -7.05
C GLY A 47 -4.08 -7.18 -6.10
N GLN A 48 -3.24 -8.11 -5.64
CA GLN A 48 -3.71 -9.25 -4.84
C GLN A 48 -4.28 -8.89 -3.45
N SER A 49 -3.76 -7.85 -2.78
CA SER A 49 -4.24 -7.36 -1.47
C SER A 49 -4.48 -5.85 -1.42
N LEU A 50 -4.23 -5.17 -2.53
CA LEU A 50 -4.27 -3.74 -2.66
C LEU A 50 -5.03 -3.40 -3.95
N THR A 51 -6.09 -2.62 -3.84
CA THR A 51 -6.69 -1.94 -4.98
C THR A 51 -6.32 -0.46 -4.92
N THR A 52 -5.90 0.11 -6.04
CA THR A 52 -5.64 1.55 -6.15
C THR A 52 -6.63 2.19 -7.10
N ILE A 53 -7.10 3.40 -6.77
CA ILE A 53 -7.92 4.22 -7.66
C ILE A 53 -7.30 5.62 -7.70
N SER A 54 -6.79 6.02 -8.85
CA SER A 54 -5.97 7.23 -8.96
C SER A 54 -6.30 8.10 -10.17
N GLY A 55 -6.14 9.41 -9.99
CA GLY A 55 -6.30 10.42 -11.02
C GLY A 55 -6.19 11.82 -10.43
N ASP A 56 -5.85 12.80 -11.28
CA ASP A 56 -5.82 14.23 -10.92
C ASP A 56 -4.93 14.59 -9.70
N GLY A 57 -3.92 13.77 -9.42
CA GLY A 57 -3.02 13.93 -8.27
C GLY A 57 -3.59 13.38 -6.95
N VAL A 58 -4.64 12.56 -7.01
CA VAL A 58 -5.20 11.80 -5.88
C VAL A 58 -4.99 10.31 -6.14
N GLY A 59 -4.62 9.56 -5.10
CA GLY A 59 -4.59 8.10 -5.11
C GLY A 59 -5.27 7.55 -3.87
N ILE A 60 -6.34 6.78 -4.05
CA ILE A 60 -6.99 6.01 -2.99
C ILE A 60 -6.44 4.60 -3.01
N MET A 61 -6.04 4.11 -1.84
CA MET A 61 -5.59 2.75 -1.58
C MET A 61 -6.65 2.04 -0.74
N ILE A 62 -7.00 0.83 -1.16
CA ILE A 62 -7.84 -0.10 -0.43
C ILE A 62 -7.00 -1.33 -0.16
N GLU A 63 -6.56 -1.50 1.09
CA GLU A 63 -5.72 -2.61 1.54
C GLU A 63 -6.48 -3.48 2.53
N SER A 64 -6.34 -4.80 2.40
CA SER A 64 -6.83 -5.78 3.37
C SER A 64 -5.69 -6.50 4.08
N VAL A 65 -5.65 -6.42 5.40
CA VAL A 65 -4.68 -7.11 6.25
C VAL A 65 -5.39 -8.22 7.03
N PRO A 66 -5.02 -9.50 6.85
CA PRO A 66 -5.58 -10.59 7.64
C PRO A 66 -5.36 -10.38 9.13
N ASN A 67 -6.43 -10.45 9.91
CA ASN A 67 -6.42 -10.34 11.36
C ASN A 67 -7.57 -11.17 11.94
N GLU A 68 -7.26 -12.37 12.43
CA GLU A 68 -8.27 -13.27 13.01
C GLU A 68 -8.69 -12.88 14.44
N GLN A 69 -7.95 -11.95 15.06
CA GLN A 69 -8.17 -11.55 16.45
C GLN A 69 -9.15 -10.38 16.56
N ILE A 70 -9.20 -9.51 15.54
CA ILE A 70 -10.13 -8.38 15.52
C ILE A 70 -11.54 -8.84 15.16
N LYS A 71 -12.51 -8.41 15.96
CA LYS A 71 -13.92 -8.66 15.68
C LYS A 71 -14.46 -7.62 14.71
N ALA A 72 -15.13 -8.08 13.65
CA ALA A 72 -15.85 -7.22 12.73
C ALA A 72 -16.83 -6.30 13.49
N ASN A 73 -16.85 -5.01 13.13
CA ASN A 73 -17.66 -3.96 13.76
C ASN A 73 -17.40 -3.68 15.26
N ASP A 74 -16.37 -4.25 15.88
CA ASP A 74 -15.95 -3.88 17.23
C ASP A 74 -15.12 -2.60 17.20
N ILE A 75 -15.79 -1.46 17.39
CA ILE A 75 -15.18 -0.13 17.27
C ILE A 75 -14.04 0.09 18.28
N ALA A 76 -14.10 -0.54 19.45
CA ALA A 76 -13.07 -0.39 20.48
C ALA A 76 -11.78 -1.12 20.08
N GLU A 77 -11.89 -2.32 19.51
CA GLU A 77 -10.75 -3.06 18.97
C GLU A 77 -10.15 -2.36 17.74
N ILE A 78 -10.99 -1.87 16.82
CA ILE A 78 -10.57 -1.10 15.65
C ILE A 78 -9.86 0.19 16.07
N LYS A 79 -10.36 0.89 17.09
CA LYS A 79 -9.71 2.09 17.63
C LYS A 79 -8.36 1.78 18.25
N THR A 80 -8.27 0.69 19.02
CA THR A 80 -6.99 0.26 19.60
C THR A 80 -5.95 -0.03 18.51
N TYR A 81 -6.35 -0.73 17.45
CA TYR A 81 -5.51 -0.98 16.28
C TYR A 81 -5.07 0.33 15.60
N SER A 82 -6.01 1.24 15.38
CA SER A 82 -5.76 2.53 14.72
C SER A 82 -4.81 3.43 15.54
N ASP A 83 -4.98 3.46 16.86
CA ASP A 83 -4.11 4.23 17.77
C ASP A 83 -2.69 3.64 17.82
N GLN A 84 -2.54 2.31 17.70
CA GLN A 84 -1.23 1.65 17.58
C GLN A 84 -0.55 2.02 16.26
N LEU A 85 -1.28 1.92 15.14
CA LEU A 85 -0.78 2.33 13.83
C LEU A 85 -0.31 3.78 13.83
N LEU A 86 -1.08 4.70 14.43
CA LEU A 86 -0.66 6.11 14.56
C LEU A 86 0.61 6.30 15.39
N LYS A 87 0.80 5.51 16.45
CA LYS A 87 2.03 5.56 17.27
C LYS A 87 3.24 5.08 16.48
N GLU A 88 3.08 4.04 15.67
CA GLU A 88 4.13 3.49 14.81
C GLU A 88 4.49 4.44 13.67
N LEU A 89 3.49 5.13 13.09
CA LEU A 89 3.71 6.13 12.04
C LEU A 89 4.40 7.41 12.53
N GLY A 90 4.48 7.62 13.85
CA GLY A 90 5.14 8.77 14.46
C GLY A 90 4.35 10.06 14.28
N GLY A 91 4.24 10.84 15.36
CA GLY A 91 3.70 12.19 15.26
C GLY A 91 4.70 13.09 14.52
N SER A 92 4.41 13.41 13.26
CA SER A 92 5.15 14.43 12.54
C SER A 92 4.85 15.81 13.14
N GLU A 93 5.89 16.61 13.42
CA GLU A 93 5.71 18.00 13.88
C GLU A 93 4.94 18.86 12.85
N ASP A 94 4.90 18.42 11.59
CA ASP A 94 4.32 19.15 10.47
C ASP A 94 2.83 18.83 10.22
N PHE A 95 2.28 17.80 10.85
CA PHE A 95 0.87 17.39 10.68
C PHE A 95 0.09 17.41 11.99
N ASN A 96 -1.18 17.81 11.90
CA ASN A 96 -2.19 17.55 12.91
C ASN A 96 -2.85 16.22 12.58
N LEU A 97 -2.63 15.22 13.43
CA LEU A 97 -3.26 13.92 13.35
C LEU A 97 -4.48 13.89 14.28
N SER A 98 -5.62 13.40 13.77
CA SER A 98 -6.82 13.20 14.57
C SER A 98 -7.54 11.93 14.18
N THR A 99 -8.23 11.32 15.15
CA THR A 99 -9.08 10.16 14.93
C THR A 99 -10.52 10.47 15.30
N GLU A 100 -11.46 9.93 14.53
CA GLU A 100 -12.89 10.04 14.79
C GLU A 100 -13.55 8.67 14.55
N GLU A 101 -14.43 8.23 15.44
CA GLU A 101 -15.27 7.06 15.17
C GLU A 101 -16.28 7.41 14.09
N LYS A 102 -16.39 6.57 13.06
CA LYS A 102 -17.23 6.85 11.90
C LYS A 102 -17.92 5.59 11.41
N GLU A 103 -19.13 5.76 10.91
CA GLU A 103 -19.87 4.72 10.20
C GLU A 103 -19.99 5.08 8.72
N ILE A 104 -19.54 4.19 7.83
CA ILE A 104 -19.63 4.36 6.38
C ILE A 104 -20.39 3.17 5.81
N ASN A 105 -21.56 3.41 5.22
CA ASN A 105 -22.40 2.39 4.58
C ASN A 105 -22.64 1.14 5.45
N GLY A 106 -22.85 1.33 6.76
CA GLY A 106 -23.09 0.26 7.74
C GLY A 106 -21.84 -0.40 8.31
N LEU A 107 -20.63 0.07 7.94
CA LEU A 107 -19.36 -0.38 8.50
C LEU A 107 -18.91 0.58 9.59
N LYS A 108 -18.71 0.06 10.80
CA LYS A 108 -18.11 0.83 11.89
C LYS A 108 -16.60 0.84 11.74
N GLY A 109 -15.99 2.00 11.91
CA GLY A 109 -14.55 2.13 11.81
C GLY A 109 -14.03 3.44 12.37
N VAL A 110 -12.74 3.67 12.20
CA VAL A 110 -12.06 4.87 12.64
C VAL A 110 -11.58 5.65 11.43
N TRP A 111 -11.96 6.92 11.39
CA TRP A 111 -11.49 7.89 10.42
C TRP A 111 -10.24 8.58 10.96
N LEU A 112 -9.11 8.31 10.34
CA LEU A 112 -7.84 8.98 10.55
C LEU A 112 -7.75 10.19 9.63
N SER A 113 -7.41 11.36 10.17
CA SER A 113 -7.12 12.56 9.39
C SER A 113 -5.70 13.04 9.66
N ALA A 114 -4.98 13.36 8.61
CA ALA A 114 -3.70 14.05 8.66
C ALA A 114 -3.84 15.38 7.92
N LYS A 115 -3.66 16.50 8.61
CA LYS A 115 -3.70 17.84 8.00
C LYS A 115 -2.38 18.56 8.23
N SER A 116 -1.74 19.02 7.16
CA SER A 116 -0.52 19.83 7.27
C SER A 116 -0.80 21.12 8.04
N LYS A 117 0.13 21.51 8.91
CA LYS A 117 0.07 22.78 9.65
C LYS A 117 0.49 23.98 8.81
N LYS A 118 1.21 23.75 7.70
CA LYS A 118 1.87 24.79 6.90
C LYS A 118 1.27 24.98 5.52
N GLU A 119 0.66 23.95 4.95
CA GLU A 119 0.18 23.93 3.57
C GLU A 119 -1.25 23.36 3.52
N GLU A 120 -2.01 23.64 2.45
CA GLU A 120 -3.32 23.00 2.20
C GLU A 120 -3.13 21.58 1.66
N LYS A 121 -2.49 20.74 2.47
CA LYS A 121 -2.18 19.34 2.18
C LYS A 121 -2.66 18.45 3.30
N GLY A 122 -3.01 17.23 2.94
CA GLY A 122 -3.39 16.24 3.93
C GLY A 122 -3.78 14.91 3.31
N GLY A 123 -4.37 14.08 4.15
CA GLY A 123 -4.87 12.77 3.77
C GLY A 123 -5.85 12.26 4.80
N PHE A 124 -6.62 11.26 4.40
CA PHE A 124 -7.55 10.58 5.28
C PHE A 124 -7.47 9.09 5.05
N MET A 125 -7.75 8.31 6.08
CA MET A 125 -7.86 6.86 5.99
C MET A 125 -9.02 6.40 6.88
N PHE A 126 -9.91 5.61 6.31
CA PHE A 126 -10.93 4.89 7.05
C PHE A 126 -10.44 3.48 7.34
N ILE A 127 -10.33 3.13 8.62
CA ILE A 127 -9.93 1.81 9.10
C ILE A 127 -11.17 1.10 9.64
N THR A 128 -11.49 -0.08 9.13
CA THR A 128 -12.60 -0.90 9.60
C THR A 128 -12.19 -2.36 9.70
N ALA A 129 -13.00 -3.19 10.35
CA ALA A 129 -12.81 -4.63 10.41
C ALA A 129 -14.00 -5.34 9.78
N VAL A 130 -13.71 -6.24 8.85
CA VAL A 130 -14.71 -7.06 8.16
C VAL A 130 -14.21 -8.49 8.19
N ASP A 131 -15.03 -9.37 8.77
CA ASP A 131 -14.67 -10.77 8.94
C ASP A 131 -13.33 -10.92 9.70
N LYS A 132 -12.39 -11.71 9.16
CA LYS A 132 -11.03 -11.92 9.67
C LYS A 132 -10.00 -10.96 9.05
N ALA A 133 -10.38 -9.74 8.72
CA ALA A 133 -9.48 -8.77 8.12
C ALA A 133 -9.72 -7.35 8.64
N VAL A 134 -8.63 -6.60 8.77
CA VAL A 134 -8.66 -5.13 8.86
C VAL A 134 -8.60 -4.58 7.44
N LEU A 135 -9.45 -3.61 7.14
CA LEU A 135 -9.45 -2.89 5.88
C LEU A 135 -9.01 -1.45 6.12
N MET A 136 -8.11 -0.97 5.26
CA MET A 136 -7.64 0.41 5.23
C MET A 136 -8.05 1.02 3.90
N VAL A 137 -8.93 2.02 3.93
CA VAL A 137 -9.45 2.71 2.75
C VAL A 137 -9.09 4.18 2.87
N GLY A 138 -8.05 4.61 2.17
CA GLY A 138 -7.47 5.92 2.43
C GLY A 138 -6.66 6.47 1.29
N VAL A 139 -6.21 7.70 1.45
CA VAL A 139 -5.33 8.35 0.48
C VAL A 139 -3.91 7.80 0.66
N GLY A 140 -3.32 7.29 -0.43
CA GLY A 140 -1.99 6.65 -0.43
C GLY A 140 -0.80 7.60 -0.41
N ALA A 141 -1.03 8.90 -0.63
CA ALA A 141 -0.04 9.97 -0.58
C ALA A 141 -0.72 11.28 -0.15
N GLU A 142 0.07 12.29 0.26
CA GLU A 142 -0.48 13.62 0.55
C GLU A 142 -1.16 14.22 -0.68
N VAL A 143 -2.36 14.77 -0.50
CA VAL A 143 -3.12 15.44 -1.55
C VAL A 143 -3.07 16.94 -1.35
N GLU A 144 -2.68 17.65 -2.40
CA GLU A 144 -2.64 19.11 -2.42
C GLU A 144 -3.99 19.70 -2.87
N GLY A 145 -4.55 20.59 -2.07
CA GLY A 145 -5.76 21.37 -2.38
C GLY A 145 -7.05 20.78 -1.82
N GLN A 146 -7.90 21.65 -1.25
CA GLN A 146 -9.13 21.26 -0.56
C GLN A 146 -10.14 20.56 -1.50
N GLU A 147 -10.28 21.01 -2.75
CA GLU A 147 -11.22 20.38 -3.70
C GLU A 147 -10.86 18.91 -3.99
N LYS A 148 -9.56 18.59 -4.05
CA LYS A 148 -9.09 17.22 -4.27
C LYS A 148 -9.25 16.36 -3.02
N LEU A 149 -9.03 16.94 -1.85
CA LEU A 149 -9.28 16.29 -0.56
C LEU A 149 -10.78 15.97 -0.38
N ASP A 150 -11.66 16.89 -0.73
CA ASP A 150 -13.10 16.69 -0.68
C ASP A 150 -13.55 15.59 -1.67
N LEU A 151 -12.95 15.56 -2.86
CA LEU A 151 -13.21 14.52 -3.84
C LEU A 151 -12.76 13.13 -3.36
N ALA A 152 -11.55 13.04 -2.80
CA ALA A 152 -11.04 11.81 -2.20
C ALA A 152 -11.93 11.34 -1.06
N LYS A 153 -12.37 12.27 -0.19
CA LYS A 153 -13.27 11.98 0.92
C LYS A 153 -14.60 11.43 0.43
N MET A 154 -15.23 12.05 -0.57
CA MET A 154 -16.49 11.56 -1.15
C MET A 154 -16.34 10.14 -1.72
N ALA A 155 -15.23 9.86 -2.41
CA ALA A 155 -14.96 8.53 -2.94
C ALA A 155 -14.80 7.50 -1.80
N ILE A 156 -14.02 7.79 -0.75
CA ILE A 156 -13.87 6.90 0.41
C ILE A 156 -15.22 6.68 1.13
N GLU A 157 -16.04 7.72 1.28
CA GLU A 157 -17.38 7.63 1.91
C GLU A 157 -18.39 6.81 1.08
N SER A 158 -18.10 6.58 -0.21
CA SER A 158 -18.89 5.68 -1.04
C SER A 158 -18.50 4.20 -0.90
N PHE A 159 -17.41 3.90 -0.18
CA PHE A 159 -16.93 2.54 0.01
C PHE A 159 -17.97 1.66 0.69
N LYS A 160 -18.21 0.48 0.12
CA LYS A 160 -19.19 -0.47 0.65
C LYS A 160 -18.71 -1.90 0.46
N ILE A 161 -18.95 -2.73 1.46
CA ILE A 161 -18.70 -4.16 1.39
C ILE A 161 -19.87 -4.87 0.69
N THR A 162 -19.56 -5.67 -0.31
CA THR A 162 -20.53 -6.45 -1.09
C THR A 162 -20.54 -7.93 -0.69
N LYS A 163 -19.45 -8.43 -0.10
CA LYS A 163 -19.31 -9.80 0.41
C LYS A 163 -18.67 -9.81 1.81
N PRO A 164 -19.47 -9.71 2.89
CA PRO A 164 -18.98 -9.54 4.26
C PRO A 164 -18.32 -10.80 4.85
N ASP A 165 -18.43 -11.95 4.20
CA ASP A 165 -17.87 -13.25 4.60
C ASP A 165 -16.76 -13.71 3.65
N TYR A 166 -16.23 -12.80 2.82
CA TYR A 166 -15.24 -13.13 1.79
C TYR A 166 -13.97 -13.78 2.34
N PHE A 167 -13.51 -13.36 3.53
CA PHE A 167 -12.24 -13.82 4.09
C PHE A 167 -12.35 -15.20 4.76
N THR A 168 -13.54 -15.58 5.21
CA THR A 168 -13.87 -16.90 5.77
C THR A 168 -14.38 -17.88 4.71
N LYS A 169 -15.03 -17.40 3.64
CA LYS A 169 -15.53 -18.20 2.52
C LYS A 169 -14.55 -18.38 1.36
N LYS A 170 -13.32 -17.84 1.44
CA LYS A 170 -12.24 -18.40 0.62
C LYS A 170 -12.21 -19.89 0.94
N GLU A 171 -12.63 -20.72 -0.01
CA GLU A 171 -12.51 -22.16 0.11
C GLU A 171 -11.10 -22.43 0.62
N PRO A 172 -10.91 -23.25 1.67
CA PRO A 172 -9.60 -23.79 1.89
C PRO A 172 -9.21 -24.39 0.55
N VAL A 173 -8.13 -23.92 -0.07
CA VAL A 173 -7.41 -24.74 -1.05
C VAL A 173 -7.40 -26.11 -0.41
N LYS A 174 -8.09 -27.08 -1.04
CA LYS A 174 -8.38 -28.37 -0.43
C LYS A 174 -7.14 -28.79 0.34
N LYS A 175 -7.24 -28.82 1.67
CA LYS A 175 -6.32 -29.62 2.46
C LYS A 175 -6.65 -31.03 2.02
N ASP A 176 -5.93 -31.52 1.00
CA ASP A 176 -5.85 -32.94 0.80
C ASP A 176 -5.41 -33.51 2.14
N THR A 177 -6.32 -34.34 2.65
CA THR A 177 -6.25 -35.10 3.89
C THR A 177 -4.82 -35.54 4.21
N GLU A 178 -4.41 -35.30 5.46
CA GLU A 178 -3.30 -35.97 6.15
C GLU A 178 -2.21 -36.54 5.23
N THR A 179 -1.39 -35.65 4.72
CA THR A 179 0.04 -35.91 4.83
C THR A 179 0.57 -34.88 5.80
N THR A 180 1.06 -35.34 6.95
CA THR A 180 2.14 -34.68 7.70
C THR A 180 2.95 -33.86 6.70
N PRO A 181 3.16 -32.55 6.90
CA PRO A 181 3.98 -31.82 5.96
C PRO A 181 5.34 -32.53 5.96
N LYS A 182 5.62 -33.28 4.90
CA LYS A 182 6.95 -33.20 4.35
C LYS A 182 7.05 -31.72 4.03
N THR A 183 7.80 -31.01 4.89
CA THR A 183 8.74 -30.03 4.39
C THR A 183 9.19 -30.58 3.04
N GLU A 184 8.70 -30.01 1.94
CA GLU A 184 9.56 -30.02 0.77
C GLU A 184 10.77 -29.27 1.30
N GLU A 185 11.78 -30.06 1.69
CA GLU A 185 13.13 -29.57 1.79
C GLU A 185 13.34 -28.85 0.46
N THR A 186 13.22 -27.52 0.47
CA THR A 186 13.83 -26.69 -0.55
C THR A 186 15.28 -27.11 -0.50
N LYS A 187 15.66 -28.03 -1.38
CA LYS A 187 17.03 -28.53 -1.43
C LYS A 187 17.88 -27.29 -1.61
N PHE A 188 18.78 -27.09 -0.67
CA PHE A 188 19.70 -25.98 -0.68
C PHE A 188 20.31 -25.78 -2.08
N GLY A 189 20.27 -24.55 -2.58
CA GLY A 189 20.73 -24.22 -3.94
C GLY A 189 19.69 -24.40 -5.06
N GLN A 190 18.42 -24.74 -4.78
CA GLN A 190 17.36 -24.68 -5.78
C GLN A 190 16.77 -23.27 -5.94
N PRO A 191 16.43 -22.85 -7.17
CA PRO A 191 15.80 -21.55 -7.41
C PRO A 191 14.43 -21.45 -6.72
N PHE A 192 14.25 -20.38 -5.94
CA PHE A 192 13.00 -20.00 -5.31
C PHE A 192 12.27 -18.98 -6.18
N VAL A 193 11.01 -19.26 -6.55
CA VAL A 193 10.19 -18.40 -7.41
C VAL A 193 9.24 -17.60 -6.52
N ALA A 194 9.24 -16.28 -6.68
CA ALA A 194 8.38 -15.36 -5.95
C ALA A 194 7.91 -14.24 -6.87
N GLY A 195 6.62 -14.25 -7.20
CA GLY A 195 6.04 -13.34 -8.17
C GLY A 195 6.78 -13.38 -9.52
N LYS A 196 7.32 -12.23 -9.93
CA LYS A 196 8.05 -12.06 -11.21
C LYS A 196 9.56 -12.24 -11.10
N ILE A 197 10.06 -12.68 -9.95
CA ILE A 197 11.49 -12.97 -9.79
C ILE A 197 11.73 -14.41 -9.41
N THR A 198 12.93 -14.88 -9.74
CA THR A 198 13.50 -16.12 -9.22
C THR A 198 14.82 -15.78 -8.54
N ILE A 199 15.06 -16.33 -7.35
CA ILE A 199 16.28 -16.13 -6.57
C ILE A 199 16.71 -17.46 -5.96
N THR A 200 18.00 -17.76 -5.94
CA THR A 200 18.51 -19.00 -5.33
C THR A 200 19.01 -18.70 -3.91
N PRO A 201 18.34 -19.22 -2.85
CA PRO A 201 18.83 -19.09 -1.48
C PRO A 201 20.13 -19.87 -1.28
N LEU A 202 21.00 -19.37 -0.41
CA LEU A 202 22.15 -20.12 0.08
C LEU A 202 21.71 -21.21 1.07
N GLU A 203 22.58 -22.21 1.29
CA GLU A 203 22.32 -23.42 2.07
C GLU A 203 21.93 -23.20 3.54
N SER A 204 22.08 -22.00 4.08
CA SER A 204 21.66 -21.69 5.46
C SER A 204 20.49 -20.70 5.50
N TRP A 205 19.99 -20.24 4.36
CA TRP A 205 18.99 -19.18 4.30
C TRP A 205 17.64 -19.73 3.89
N THR A 206 16.65 -19.52 4.75
CA THR A 206 15.27 -19.94 4.52
C THR A 206 14.47 -18.77 3.94
N PRO A 207 13.93 -18.87 2.72
CA PRO A 207 13.01 -17.87 2.19
C PRO A 207 11.59 -18.08 2.72
N LYS A 208 10.90 -16.97 2.98
CA LYS A 208 9.45 -16.90 3.20
C LYS A 208 8.89 -15.85 2.26
N TYR A 209 7.98 -16.24 1.37
CA TYR A 209 7.30 -15.31 0.47
C TYR A 209 5.93 -14.94 1.00
N GLU A 210 5.69 -13.64 1.11
CA GLU A 210 4.44 -13.02 1.51
C GLU A 210 3.83 -12.39 0.27
N GLU A 211 3.11 -13.21 -0.49
CA GLU A 211 2.59 -12.90 -1.84
C GLU A 211 1.80 -11.59 -1.87
N LEU A 212 0.98 -11.36 -0.84
CA LEU A 212 0.11 -10.19 -0.70
C LEU A 212 0.88 -8.86 -0.79
N ILE A 213 2.03 -8.76 -0.13
CA ILE A 213 2.85 -7.53 -0.08
C ILE A 213 4.07 -7.60 -1.01
N GLY A 214 4.13 -8.62 -1.88
CA GLY A 214 5.26 -8.81 -2.79
C GLY A 214 6.61 -8.94 -2.08
N ARG A 215 6.63 -9.41 -0.82
CA ARG A 215 7.83 -9.42 0.03
C ARG A 215 8.38 -10.82 0.19
N ILE A 216 9.68 -10.99 -0.03
CA ILE A 216 10.43 -12.18 0.37
C ILE A 216 11.28 -11.82 1.58
N THR A 217 11.16 -12.59 2.66
CA THR A 217 12.06 -12.50 3.81
C THR A 217 12.98 -13.71 3.82
N PHE A 218 14.28 -13.47 3.94
CA PHE A 218 15.28 -14.51 4.09
C PHE A 218 15.79 -14.51 5.53
N THR A 219 15.83 -15.68 6.16
CA THR A 219 16.29 -15.84 7.54
C THR A 219 17.36 -16.91 7.61
N ASN A 220 18.47 -16.63 8.31
CA ASN A 220 19.53 -17.61 8.57
C ASN A 220 19.42 -18.21 9.99
N PRO A 221 20.24 -19.21 10.38
CA PRO A 221 20.14 -19.86 11.68
C PRO A 221 20.55 -18.97 12.86
N SER A 222 21.24 -17.86 12.58
CA SER A 222 21.56 -16.82 13.56
C SER A 222 20.45 -15.78 13.71
N ASN A 223 19.26 -16.03 13.15
CA ASN A 223 18.11 -15.12 13.08
C ASN A 223 18.39 -13.80 12.36
N ARG A 224 19.49 -13.72 11.58
CA ARG A 224 19.74 -12.57 10.72
C ARG A 224 18.75 -12.61 9.57
N THR A 225 18.17 -11.46 9.25
CA THR A 225 17.19 -11.34 8.18
C THR A 225 17.56 -10.25 7.18
N PHE A 226 17.11 -10.44 5.94
CA PHE A 226 16.92 -9.34 5.01
C PHE A 226 15.64 -9.56 4.22
N SER A 227 15.11 -8.50 3.63
CA SER A 227 13.87 -8.56 2.88
C SER A 227 14.04 -8.00 1.49
N ILE A 228 13.29 -8.57 0.55
CA ILE A 228 13.17 -8.10 -0.83
C ILE A 228 11.71 -7.76 -1.05
N VAL A 229 11.42 -6.54 -1.46
CA VAL A 229 10.10 -6.12 -1.93
C VAL A 229 10.15 -6.02 -3.46
N ILE A 230 9.20 -6.67 -4.11
CA ILE A 230 9.07 -6.73 -5.56
C ILE A 230 7.94 -5.81 -5.96
N LEU A 231 8.27 -4.75 -6.70
CA LEU A 231 7.32 -3.74 -7.13
C LEU A 231 7.22 -3.76 -8.66
N ASP A 232 6.00 -3.94 -9.16
CA ASP A 232 5.73 -3.68 -10.57
C ASP A 232 5.81 -2.17 -10.82
N ARG A 233 6.47 -1.78 -11.91
CA ARG A 233 6.67 -0.37 -12.24
C ARG A 233 5.35 0.24 -12.73
N GLN A 234 4.51 0.69 -11.80
CA GLN A 234 3.30 1.49 -12.02
C GLN A 234 3.64 2.96 -12.35
N GLY A 235 4.59 3.18 -13.27
CA GLY A 235 5.01 4.52 -13.71
C GLY A 235 6.02 5.25 -12.81
N MET A 236 6.27 4.80 -11.58
CA MET A 236 7.30 5.38 -10.70
C MET A 236 8.71 5.03 -11.23
N LYS A 237 9.62 6.02 -11.30
CA LYS A 237 11.03 5.75 -11.69
C LYS A 237 11.83 5.32 -10.46
N LYS A 238 12.82 4.44 -10.66
CA LYS A 238 13.79 4.03 -9.63
C LYS A 238 14.35 5.23 -8.83
N GLY A 239 14.71 6.31 -9.52
CA GLY A 239 15.23 7.53 -8.87
C GLY A 239 14.22 8.28 -8.00
N ASP A 240 12.94 8.28 -8.37
CA ASP A 240 11.88 8.93 -7.60
C ASP A 240 11.60 8.12 -6.31
N TYR A 241 11.57 6.79 -6.41
CA TYR A 241 11.40 5.91 -5.26
C TYR A 241 12.59 6.00 -4.28
N ALA A 242 13.82 5.96 -4.82
CA ALA A 242 15.03 6.13 -4.01
C ALA A 242 15.04 7.50 -3.30
N LYS A 243 14.51 8.55 -3.93
CA LYS A 243 14.36 9.88 -3.30
C LYS A 243 13.33 9.85 -2.16
N SER A 244 12.17 9.23 -2.37
CA SER A 244 11.13 9.10 -1.33
C SER A 244 11.62 8.31 -0.12
N LEU A 245 12.38 7.22 -0.32
CA LEU A 245 13.00 6.47 0.79
C LEU A 245 13.96 7.34 1.62
N LYS A 246 14.79 8.17 0.95
CA LYS A 246 15.71 9.09 1.63
C LYS A 246 14.96 10.10 2.49
N GLU A 247 13.88 10.65 1.96
CA GLU A 247 13.10 11.69 2.65
C GLU A 247 12.32 11.11 3.83
N GLY A 248 11.71 9.92 3.69
CA GLY A 248 10.98 9.27 4.77
C GLY A 248 11.85 8.85 5.97
N LEU A 249 13.05 8.30 5.72
CA LEU A 249 13.91 7.79 6.79
C LEU A 249 14.81 8.86 7.46
N LYS A 250 15.11 9.97 6.77
CA LYS A 250 15.77 11.14 7.41
C LYS A 250 14.90 11.79 8.49
N GLN A 251 13.57 11.65 8.38
CA GLN A 251 12.63 12.24 9.33
C GLN A 251 12.43 11.37 10.58
N SER A 252 12.68 10.06 10.50
CA SER A 252 12.42 9.12 11.59
C SER A 252 13.63 8.87 12.52
N ALA A 253 14.85 9.19 12.09
CA ALA A 253 16.04 9.02 12.91
C ALA A 253 17.17 10.00 12.52
N ASN A 254 17.94 10.48 13.51
CA ASN A 254 19.17 11.27 13.34
C ASN A 254 20.29 10.43 12.70
N LEU A 255 20.12 9.97 11.46
CA LEU A 255 21.04 9.11 10.72
C LEU A 255 21.75 9.89 9.62
N LYS A 256 23.04 9.62 9.41
CA LYS A 256 23.75 10.08 8.21
C LYS A 256 23.39 9.16 7.05
N VAL A 257 23.36 9.70 5.84
CA VAL A 257 23.07 8.92 4.62
C VAL A 257 24.31 8.91 3.74
N LYS A 258 24.74 7.73 3.31
CA LYS A 258 25.81 7.54 2.32
C LYS A 258 25.24 6.81 1.11
N GLU A 259 25.53 7.35 -0.07
CA GLU A 259 25.01 6.83 -1.33
C GLU A 259 26.15 6.31 -2.21
N SER A 260 25.91 5.19 -2.88
CA SER A 260 26.77 4.67 -3.93
C SER A 260 25.98 3.85 -4.95
N ALA A 261 26.59 3.55 -6.09
CA ALA A 261 26.04 2.54 -7.00
C ALA A 261 26.73 1.20 -6.74
N GLU A 262 25.99 0.10 -6.83
CA GLU A 262 26.54 -1.24 -6.71
C GLU A 262 25.92 -2.18 -7.75
N LYS A 263 26.76 -2.79 -8.59
CA LYS A 263 26.34 -3.81 -9.55
C LYS A 263 26.43 -5.19 -8.92
N ILE A 264 25.30 -5.91 -8.86
CA ILE A 264 25.21 -7.26 -8.31
C ILE A 264 24.51 -8.14 -9.34
N GLY A 265 25.25 -9.13 -9.86
CA GLY A 265 24.78 -9.93 -10.99
C GLY A 265 24.44 -9.05 -12.20
N GLU A 266 23.21 -9.15 -12.69
CA GLU A 266 22.72 -8.42 -13.86
C GLU A 266 22.00 -7.10 -13.51
N ILE A 267 21.90 -6.74 -12.23
CA ILE A 267 21.15 -5.56 -11.77
C ILE A 267 22.11 -4.51 -11.19
N GLU A 268 21.90 -3.25 -11.54
CA GLU A 268 22.57 -2.10 -10.94
C GLU A 268 21.68 -1.49 -9.86
N TYR A 269 22.16 -1.51 -8.63
CA TYR A 269 21.46 -1.02 -7.46
C TYR A 269 21.96 0.38 -7.07
N ASP A 270 21.01 1.26 -6.74
CA ASP A 270 21.32 2.44 -5.94
C ASP A 270 21.40 1.97 -4.50
N ARG A 271 22.59 2.06 -3.90
CA ARG A 271 22.85 1.68 -2.52
C ARG A 271 22.74 2.90 -1.63
N ILE A 272 21.94 2.76 -0.58
CA ILE A 272 21.68 3.80 0.41
C ILE A 272 22.02 3.20 1.78
N ASP A 273 23.16 3.59 2.33
CA ASP A 273 23.57 3.21 3.67
C ASP A 273 23.11 4.29 4.66
N PHE A 274 22.30 3.89 5.63
CA PHE A 274 21.90 4.70 6.76
C PHE A 274 22.83 4.40 7.94
N LEU A 275 23.51 5.44 8.40
CA LEU A 275 24.59 5.36 9.38
C LEU A 275 24.16 6.03 10.69
N ALA A 276 24.46 5.40 11.81
CA ALA A 276 24.39 6.06 13.10
C ALA A 276 25.46 7.18 13.19
N MET A 277 25.37 8.02 14.23
CA MET A 277 26.30 9.14 14.42
C MET A 277 27.77 8.72 14.54
N ASP A 278 28.02 7.49 14.99
CA ASP A 278 29.32 6.82 15.09
C ASP A 278 29.80 6.19 13.76
N ASP A 279 29.13 6.50 12.64
CA ASP A 279 29.40 6.00 11.29
C ASP A 279 29.20 4.48 11.11
N ARG A 280 28.49 3.83 12.04
CA ARG A 280 28.12 2.42 11.92
C ARG A 280 26.85 2.28 11.08
N ILE A 281 26.85 1.36 10.10
CA ILE A 281 25.68 1.09 9.25
C ILE A 281 24.57 0.46 10.09
N VAL A 282 23.39 1.08 10.08
CA VAL A 282 22.17 0.64 10.77
C VAL A 282 21.20 -0.01 9.79
N VAL A 283 21.11 0.51 8.58
CA VAL A 283 20.30 -0.09 7.50
C VAL A 283 21.02 0.14 6.19
N THR A 284 20.98 -0.85 5.30
CA THR A 284 21.31 -0.69 3.89
C THR A 284 20.07 -1.00 3.07
N ASP A 285 19.67 -0.03 2.26
CA ASP A 285 18.68 -0.25 1.21
C ASP A 285 19.37 -0.34 -0.15
N LEU A 286 18.94 -1.29 -0.97
CA LEU A 286 19.36 -1.43 -2.36
C LEU A 286 18.13 -1.31 -3.25
N VAL A 287 18.12 -0.34 -4.16
CA VAL A 287 17.03 -0.15 -5.13
C VAL A 287 17.55 -0.50 -6.52
N GLY A 288 17.09 -1.63 -7.05
CA GLY A 288 17.43 -2.11 -8.38
C GLY A 288 16.24 -2.06 -9.32
N GLU A 289 16.49 -2.03 -10.63
CA GLU A 289 15.45 -2.14 -11.64
C GLU A 289 15.92 -3.07 -12.75
N LYS A 290 15.03 -3.96 -13.18
CA LYS A 290 15.24 -4.81 -14.36
C LYS A 290 13.91 -5.30 -14.93
N ASN A 291 13.79 -5.35 -16.26
CA ASN A 291 12.57 -5.77 -16.97
C ASN A 291 11.28 -5.10 -16.45
N ASN A 292 11.36 -3.79 -16.14
CA ASN A 292 10.23 -3.01 -15.61
C ASN A 292 9.72 -3.49 -14.23
N ILE A 293 10.57 -4.20 -13.48
CA ILE A 293 10.34 -4.62 -12.09
C ILE A 293 11.37 -3.90 -11.22
N MET A 294 10.89 -3.21 -10.19
CA MET A 294 11.73 -2.60 -9.17
C MET A 294 11.92 -3.58 -8.01
N ILE A 295 13.17 -3.76 -7.61
CA ILE A 295 13.57 -4.70 -6.57
C ILE A 295 14.19 -3.89 -5.45
N VAL A 296 13.51 -3.83 -4.32
CA VAL A 296 13.94 -3.07 -3.14
C VAL A 296 14.41 -4.06 -2.10
N VAL A 297 15.67 -4.00 -1.72
CA VAL A 297 16.25 -4.88 -0.71
C VAL A 297 16.51 -4.07 0.55
N MET A 298 16.01 -4.52 1.69
CA MET A 298 16.20 -3.88 2.99
C MET A 298 17.00 -4.80 3.91
N ILE A 299 18.07 -4.24 4.50
CA ILE A 299 19.06 -5.00 5.28
C ILE A 299 19.38 -4.24 6.57
N GLN A 300 19.00 -4.78 7.73
CA GLN A 300 19.19 -4.11 9.02
C GLN A 300 20.55 -4.41 9.69
N ASP A 301 21.19 -5.53 9.37
CA ASP A 301 22.45 -5.94 10.02
C ASP A 301 23.64 -5.93 9.05
N GLY A 302 23.69 -4.90 8.21
CA GLY A 302 24.76 -4.65 7.25
C GLY A 302 24.77 -5.57 6.03
N PHE A 303 25.32 -5.08 4.92
CA PHE A 303 25.41 -5.83 3.68
C PHE A 303 26.60 -6.79 3.67
N SER A 304 26.36 -8.10 3.54
CA SER A 304 27.41 -9.14 3.55
C SER A 304 27.52 -9.88 2.22
N ASP A 305 28.65 -10.55 2.01
CA ASP A 305 28.93 -11.34 0.80
C ASP A 305 27.88 -12.42 0.52
N ASP A 306 27.29 -13.03 1.56
CA ASP A 306 26.22 -14.02 1.38
C ASP A 306 24.95 -13.40 0.78
N ILE A 307 24.55 -12.22 1.25
CA ILE A 307 23.40 -11.48 0.69
C ILE A 307 23.74 -11.09 -0.75
N LYS A 308 24.95 -10.58 -0.98
CA LYS A 308 25.43 -10.24 -2.32
C LYS A 308 25.39 -11.43 -3.29
N LYS A 309 25.81 -12.62 -2.85
CA LYS A 309 25.74 -13.86 -3.64
C LYS A 309 24.30 -14.22 -3.99
N MET A 310 23.38 -14.21 -3.01
CA MET A 310 21.96 -14.50 -3.26
C MET A 310 21.33 -13.50 -4.22
N LEU A 311 21.54 -12.20 -4.01
CA LEU A 311 21.05 -11.15 -4.92
C LEU A 311 21.62 -11.30 -6.34
N GLY A 312 22.86 -11.77 -6.48
CA GLY A 312 23.47 -12.05 -7.78
C GLY A 312 22.81 -13.17 -8.57
N THR A 313 21.94 -13.97 -7.95
CA THR A 313 21.16 -15.03 -8.62
C THR A 313 19.79 -14.57 -9.11
N ILE A 314 19.39 -13.32 -8.81
CA ILE A 314 18.07 -12.82 -9.18
C ILE A 314 17.90 -12.81 -10.70
N LYS A 315 16.83 -13.47 -11.15
CA LYS A 315 16.30 -13.39 -12.51
C LYS A 315 14.91 -12.76 -12.47
N THR A 316 14.62 -11.90 -13.43
CA THR A 316 13.32 -11.25 -13.61
C THR A 316 12.65 -11.85 -14.84
N ASN A 317 11.43 -12.36 -14.67
CA ASN A 317 10.63 -13.00 -15.73
C ASN A 317 9.62 -12.03 -16.34
#